data_AF-A0A3D5EI10-F1
#
_entry.id   AF-A0A3D5EI10-F1
#
_cell.length_a   1.000
_cell.length_b   1.000
_cell.length_c   1.000
_cell.angle_alpha   90.00
_cell.angle_beta   90.00
_cell.angle_gamma   90.00
#
_symmetry.space_group_name_H-M   'P 1'
#
loop_
_entity.id
_entity.type
_entity.pdbx_description
1 polymer ?
#
loop_
_entity_poly.entity_id
_entity_poly.type
_entity_poly.pdbx_seq_one_letter_code
_entity_poly.pdbx_strand_id
1 'polypeptide(L)'
;MALARKRQICLSNTKYYHCVSRCVRRAFLCGEDALTGKSYEHRRGWVEERLLVLAKVFCIDVCAYAVMSNHTHVVLYVDDKKANRLSDKAILLRWYKLSKMTPLGQKFLHGEPLSDGQQAFLNKEVAEYRARLSSISWFMRMLNEYIARCANKEDECTGHFWEGRFKSQALLDESALLACMAYVDLNPVRAKAASTPEQSDYTSIKKRCQSVKESKQPKLLARFVGGMNKYKSKGIPFELESYLLLVEQTGRCIGTDKPGYIKHHLPSILKRLNFEPENWLTLTTQFENLFHGAAGRVAAIENYCSKTARKRRSNLTSCKLLLAS
;
A
#
# COMPACT_ATOMS: atom_id res chain seq x y z
N MET A 1 9.39 -1.41 22.12
CA MET A 1 8.92 -2.80 21.99
C MET A 1 8.20 -3.00 20.67
N ALA A 2 8.65 -3.93 19.83
CA ALA A 2 7.95 -4.30 18.59
C ALA A 2 6.67 -5.09 18.94
N LEU A 3 5.50 -4.53 18.62
CA LEU A 3 4.21 -5.19 18.87
C LEU A 3 3.97 -6.32 17.87
N ALA A 4 3.28 -7.38 18.31
CA ALA A 4 2.84 -8.44 17.42
C ALA A 4 1.83 -7.88 16.38
N ARG A 5 1.98 -8.25 15.10
CA ARG A 5 1.15 -7.73 13.99
C ARG A 5 -0.35 -7.98 14.15
N LYS A 6 -0.75 -9.04 14.85
CA LYS A 6 -2.15 -9.29 15.25
C LYS A 6 -2.77 -8.15 16.08
N ARG A 7 -1.93 -7.30 16.69
CA ARG A 7 -2.32 -6.09 17.45
C ARG A 7 -2.14 -4.79 16.64
N GLN A 8 -1.70 -4.88 15.38
CA GLN A 8 -1.52 -3.74 14.46
C GLN A 8 -2.58 -3.69 13.37
N ILE A 9 -2.96 -4.85 12.83
CA ILE A 9 -3.98 -4.95 11.79
C ILE A 9 -5.33 -5.29 12.46
N CYS A 10 -6.29 -4.37 12.37
CA CYS A 10 -7.65 -4.53 12.87
C CYS A 10 -8.65 -4.19 11.77
N LEU A 11 -9.12 -5.22 11.07
CA LEU A 11 -10.00 -5.07 9.91
C LEU A 11 -11.42 -4.60 10.27
N SER A 12 -11.80 -4.61 11.55
CA SER A 12 -13.08 -4.07 12.02
C SER A 12 -13.04 -2.55 12.31
N ASN A 13 -11.85 -1.94 12.31
CA ASN A 13 -11.68 -0.49 12.37
C ASN A 13 -11.37 0.09 11.00
N THR A 14 -10.43 -0.51 10.26
CA THR A 14 -10.11 -0.09 8.89
C THR A 14 -9.59 -1.24 8.06
N LYS A 15 -9.87 -1.16 6.75
CA LYS A 15 -9.29 -2.04 5.72
C LYS A 15 -8.06 -1.44 5.05
N TYR A 16 -7.75 -0.16 5.29
CA TYR A 16 -6.67 0.57 4.63
C TYR A 16 -5.40 0.65 5.49
N TYR A 17 -4.26 0.33 4.88
CA TYR A 17 -2.96 0.33 5.56
C TYR A 17 -1.86 0.86 4.66
N HIS A 18 -1.02 1.74 5.20
CA HIS A 18 0.25 2.10 4.58
C HIS A 18 1.35 1.18 5.10
N CYS A 19 2.09 0.57 4.19
CA CYS A 19 3.15 -0.38 4.46
C CYS A 19 4.47 0.09 3.85
N VAL A 20 5.55 -0.07 4.62
CA VAL A 20 6.89 0.41 4.24
C VAL A 20 7.92 -0.67 4.51
N SER A 21 8.73 -1.00 3.50
CA SER A 21 9.87 -1.92 3.61
C SER A 21 11.14 -1.19 3.19
N ARG A 22 12.19 -1.22 4.02
CA ARG A 22 13.48 -0.56 3.75
C ARG A 22 14.61 -1.58 3.73
N CYS A 23 15.56 -1.42 2.81
CA CYS A 23 16.73 -2.28 2.67
C CYS A 23 17.79 -1.98 3.73
N VAL A 24 18.56 -3.00 4.16
CA VAL A 24 19.68 -2.81 5.12
C VAL A 24 20.92 -2.22 4.48
N ARG A 25 21.90 -1.79 5.29
CA ARG A 25 23.34 -1.69 4.93
C ARG A 25 23.65 -0.84 3.70
N ARG A 26 22.86 0.21 3.41
CA ARG A 26 22.98 0.97 2.15
C ARG A 26 22.82 0.09 0.89
N ALA A 27 22.24 -1.11 1.02
CA ALA A 27 21.87 -1.92 -0.13
C ALA A 27 20.85 -1.12 -0.95
N PHE A 28 21.16 -0.93 -2.23
CA PHE A 28 20.26 -0.31 -3.18
C PHE A 28 19.15 -1.32 -3.48
N LEU A 29 17.91 -0.93 -3.17
CA LEU A 29 16.76 -1.60 -3.75
C LEU A 29 16.79 -1.44 -5.26
N CYS A 30 17.11 -0.22 -5.70
CA CYS A 30 17.32 0.18 -7.09
C CYS A 30 18.07 1.53 -7.12
N GLY A 31 18.54 1.94 -8.29
CA GLY A 31 19.32 3.15 -8.49
C GLY A 31 20.82 2.87 -8.61
N GLU A 32 21.61 3.93 -8.72
CA GLU A 32 23.06 3.85 -8.93
C GLU A 32 23.81 3.93 -7.60
N ASP A 33 24.72 2.98 -7.38
CA ASP A 33 25.66 3.03 -6.27
C ASP A 33 26.79 3.99 -6.58
N ALA A 34 26.77 5.17 -5.94
CA ALA A 34 27.76 6.21 -6.14
C ALA A 34 29.21 5.80 -5.80
N LEU A 35 29.42 4.72 -5.03
CA LEU A 35 30.76 4.24 -4.70
C LEU A 35 31.34 3.32 -5.79
N THR A 36 30.51 2.47 -6.39
CA THR A 36 30.95 1.46 -7.36
C THR A 36 30.60 1.82 -8.80
N GLY A 37 29.73 2.80 -9.02
CA GLY A 37 29.13 3.14 -10.33
C GLY A 37 28.16 2.09 -10.85
N LYS A 38 27.87 1.02 -10.09
CA LYS A 38 26.98 -0.05 -10.52
C LYS A 38 25.53 0.40 -10.41
N SER A 39 24.80 0.27 -11.50
CA SER A 39 23.36 0.54 -11.53
C SER A 39 22.53 -0.69 -11.19
N TYR A 40 21.58 -0.52 -10.28
CA TYR A 40 20.57 -1.50 -9.89
C TYR A 40 19.15 -1.04 -10.29
N GLU A 41 19.04 -0.04 -11.16
CA GLU A 41 17.76 0.57 -11.53
C GLU A 41 16.75 -0.44 -12.12
N HIS A 42 17.24 -1.49 -12.80
CA HIS A 42 16.40 -2.57 -13.34
C HIS A 42 15.58 -3.29 -12.25
N ARG A 43 16.07 -3.34 -11.00
CA ARG A 43 15.36 -3.97 -9.87
C ARG A 43 14.07 -3.24 -9.53
N ARG A 44 13.93 -1.95 -9.89
CA ARG A 44 12.69 -1.19 -9.67
C ARG A 44 11.50 -1.81 -10.41
N GLY A 45 11.75 -2.28 -11.63
CA GLY A 45 10.78 -3.04 -12.43
C GLY A 45 10.38 -4.35 -11.75
N TRP A 46 11.34 -5.11 -11.22
CA TRP A 46 11.05 -6.35 -10.50
C TRP A 46 10.09 -6.14 -9.32
N VAL A 47 10.29 -5.05 -8.57
CA VAL A 47 9.42 -4.68 -7.44
C VAL A 47 8.00 -4.36 -7.91
N GLU A 48 7.85 -3.48 -8.91
CA GLU A 48 6.54 -3.10 -9.44
C GLU A 48 5.81 -4.31 -10.03
N GLU A 49 6.47 -5.08 -10.90
CA GLU A 49 5.88 -6.26 -11.53
C GLU A 49 5.40 -7.27 -10.48
N ARG A 50 6.25 -7.56 -9.49
CA ARG A 50 5.90 -8.48 -8.41
C ARG A 50 4.72 -7.95 -7.60
N LEU A 51 4.71 -6.67 -7.24
CA LEU A 51 3.61 -6.04 -6.51
C LEU A 51 2.28 -6.20 -7.26
N LEU A 52 2.27 -5.93 -8.56
CA LEU A 52 1.07 -5.99 -9.40
C LEU A 52 0.61 -7.44 -9.66
N VAL A 53 1.54 -8.39 -9.75
CA VAL A 53 1.20 -9.83 -9.78
C VAL A 53 0.51 -10.23 -8.48
N LEU A 54 1.01 -9.82 -7.32
CA LEU A 54 0.40 -10.12 -6.03
C LEU A 54 -0.99 -9.50 -5.91
N ALA A 55 -1.19 -8.26 -6.40
CA ALA A 55 -2.50 -7.59 -6.43
C ALA A 55 -3.56 -8.36 -7.24
N LYS A 56 -3.17 -9.06 -8.32
CA LYS A 56 -4.08 -9.93 -9.09
C LYS A 56 -4.50 -11.18 -8.32
N VAL A 57 -3.57 -11.75 -7.55
CA VAL A 57 -3.76 -13.04 -6.87
C VAL A 57 -4.48 -12.88 -5.54
N PHE A 58 -4.03 -11.94 -4.71
CA PHE A 58 -4.58 -11.71 -3.37
C PHE A 58 -5.98 -11.08 -3.41
N CYS A 59 -6.66 -11.15 -2.27
CA CYS A 59 -7.85 -10.36 -1.98
C CYS A 59 -7.44 -9.04 -1.31
N ILE A 60 -6.44 -8.38 -1.88
CA ILE A 60 -5.89 -7.11 -1.42
C ILE A 60 -5.69 -6.24 -2.65
N ASP A 61 -6.23 -5.03 -2.63
CA ASP A 61 -6.04 -4.06 -3.71
C ASP A 61 -4.94 -3.06 -3.33
N VAL A 62 -4.19 -2.60 -4.34
CA VAL A 62 -3.16 -1.57 -4.19
C VAL A 62 -3.79 -0.21 -4.47
N CYS A 63 -3.88 0.66 -3.46
CA CYS A 63 -4.45 2.00 -3.57
C CYS A 63 -3.42 2.99 -4.13
N ALA A 64 -2.21 2.96 -3.59
CA ALA A 64 -1.07 3.74 -4.06
C ALA A 64 0.24 2.99 -3.79
N TYR A 65 1.29 3.28 -4.54
CA TYR A 65 2.65 2.80 -4.27
C TYR A 65 3.69 3.71 -4.91
N ALA A 66 4.89 3.70 -4.31
CA ALA A 66 6.10 4.27 -4.89
C ALA A 66 7.28 3.36 -4.55
N VAL A 67 8.00 2.92 -5.57
CA VAL A 67 9.27 2.20 -5.40
C VAL A 67 10.38 3.24 -5.35
N MET A 68 11.07 3.35 -4.21
CA MET A 68 12.19 4.28 -3.98
C MET A 68 13.52 3.53 -4.05
N SER A 69 14.65 4.25 -4.10
CA SER A 69 15.98 3.65 -4.25
C SER A 69 16.39 2.68 -3.13
N ASN A 70 15.87 2.86 -1.91
CA ASN A 70 16.20 2.00 -0.76
C ASN A 70 14.97 1.54 0.04
N HIS A 71 13.76 1.83 -0.41
CA HIS A 71 12.53 1.40 0.26
C HIS A 71 11.32 1.39 -0.68
N THR A 72 10.23 0.75 -0.25
CA THR A 72 8.94 0.78 -0.95
C THR A 72 7.88 1.37 -0.05
N HIS A 73 7.04 2.25 -0.58
CA HIS A 73 5.76 2.61 0.05
C HIS A 73 4.61 1.94 -0.69
N VAL A 74 3.69 1.33 0.04
CA VAL A 74 2.51 0.69 -0.53
C VAL A 74 1.29 0.95 0.36
N VAL A 75 0.24 1.53 -0.20
CA VAL A 75 -1.07 1.70 0.44
C VAL A 75 -1.98 0.58 -0.04
N LEU A 76 -2.47 -0.24 0.89
CA LEU A 76 -3.23 -1.46 0.63
C LEU A 76 -4.65 -1.36 1.18
N TYR A 77 -5.61 -1.97 0.47
CA TYR A 77 -6.96 -2.24 0.94
C TYR A 77 -7.20 -3.74 1.05
N VAL A 78 -7.61 -4.22 2.23
CA VAL A 78 -7.93 -5.64 2.44
C VAL A 78 -9.40 -5.91 2.13
N ASP A 79 -9.65 -6.75 1.13
CA ASP A 79 -10.99 -7.20 0.75
C ASP A 79 -11.30 -8.60 1.31
N ASP A 80 -11.48 -8.66 2.64
CA ASP A 80 -11.87 -9.88 3.34
C ASP A 80 -13.25 -10.41 2.91
N LYS A 81 -14.15 -9.52 2.48
CA LYS A 81 -15.43 -9.91 1.88
C LYS A 81 -15.25 -10.71 0.60
N LYS A 82 -14.32 -10.31 -0.29
CA LYS A 82 -13.97 -11.11 -1.48
C LYS A 82 -13.36 -12.45 -1.09
N ALA A 83 -12.45 -12.47 -0.11
CA ALA A 83 -11.86 -13.74 0.33
C ALA A 83 -12.92 -14.74 0.82
N ASN A 84 -13.93 -14.26 1.55
CA ASN A 84 -15.02 -15.10 2.06
C ASN A 84 -16.02 -15.55 0.97
N ARG A 85 -16.18 -14.77 -0.10
CA ARG A 85 -17.08 -15.10 -1.22
C ARG A 85 -16.46 -16.11 -2.21
N LEU A 86 -15.14 -16.23 -2.26
CA LEU A 86 -14.48 -17.13 -3.19
C LEU A 86 -14.76 -18.59 -2.83
N SER A 87 -14.99 -19.42 -3.86
CA SER A 87 -15.08 -20.87 -3.70
C SER A 87 -13.72 -21.48 -3.38
N ASP A 88 -13.72 -22.68 -2.83
CA ASP A 88 -12.50 -23.41 -2.46
C ASP A 88 -11.60 -23.66 -3.66
N LYS A 89 -12.20 -24.02 -4.81
CA LYS A 89 -11.52 -24.10 -6.11
C LYS A 89 -10.82 -22.79 -6.46
N ALA A 90 -11.48 -21.65 -6.28
CA ALA A 90 -10.88 -20.35 -6.59
C ALA A 90 -9.75 -19.97 -5.61
N ILE A 91 -9.83 -20.37 -4.34
CA ILE A 91 -8.77 -20.18 -3.34
C ILE A 91 -7.53 -20.99 -3.73
N LEU A 92 -7.68 -22.28 -4.03
CA LEU A 92 -6.57 -23.15 -4.45
C LEU A 92 -5.90 -22.64 -5.72
N LEU A 93 -6.68 -22.33 -6.76
CA LEU A 93 -6.16 -21.81 -8.03
C LEU A 93 -5.42 -20.48 -7.86
N ARG A 94 -5.87 -19.62 -6.94
CA ARG A 94 -5.15 -18.37 -6.63
C ARG A 94 -3.84 -18.66 -5.92
N TRP A 95 -3.85 -19.46 -4.86
CA TRP A 95 -2.65 -19.78 -4.10
C TRP A 95 -1.59 -20.47 -4.97
N TYR A 96 -2.02 -21.33 -5.89
CA TYR A 96 -1.14 -22.04 -6.83
C TYR A 96 -0.37 -21.12 -7.79
N LYS A 97 -0.87 -19.91 -8.07
CA LYS A 97 -0.11 -18.92 -8.85
C LYS A 97 1.15 -18.43 -8.16
N LEU A 98 1.29 -18.70 -6.86
CA LEU A 98 2.39 -18.20 -6.02
C LEU A 98 3.20 -19.31 -5.34
N SER A 99 2.64 -20.52 -5.24
CA SER A 99 3.22 -21.67 -4.54
C SER A 99 2.89 -22.94 -5.30
N LYS A 100 3.61 -24.04 -5.04
CA LYS A 100 3.26 -25.34 -5.59
C LYS A 100 1.92 -25.84 -4.99
N MET A 101 1.12 -26.53 -5.80
CA MET A 101 -0.11 -27.20 -5.36
C MET A 101 0.24 -28.46 -4.58
N THR A 102 -0.56 -28.81 -3.59
CA THR A 102 -0.47 -30.11 -2.92
C THR A 102 -1.11 -31.20 -3.79
N PRO A 103 -0.69 -32.48 -3.66
CA PRO A 103 -1.34 -33.58 -4.38
C PRO A 103 -2.84 -33.66 -4.12
N LEU A 104 -3.26 -33.36 -2.89
CA LEU A 104 -4.67 -33.34 -2.50
C LEU A 104 -5.45 -32.22 -3.21
N GLY A 105 -4.87 -31.01 -3.29
CA GLY A 105 -5.44 -29.91 -4.07
C GLY A 105 -5.57 -30.25 -5.55
N GLN A 106 -4.61 -30.98 -6.14
CA GLN A 106 -4.69 -31.44 -7.54
C GLN A 106 -5.88 -32.39 -7.76
N LYS A 107 -6.00 -33.42 -6.93
CA LYS A 107 -7.13 -34.37 -6.97
C LYS A 107 -8.48 -33.65 -6.92
N PHE A 108 -8.62 -32.72 -5.97
CA PHE A 108 -9.83 -31.91 -5.84
C PHE A 108 -10.13 -31.09 -7.10
N LEU A 109 -9.13 -30.46 -7.70
CA LEU A 109 -9.32 -29.66 -8.92
C LEU A 109 -9.71 -30.49 -10.14
N HIS A 110 -9.28 -31.75 -10.19
CA HIS A 110 -9.64 -32.72 -11.23
C HIS A 110 -11.02 -33.37 -11.00
N GLY A 111 -11.66 -33.12 -9.85
CA GLY A 111 -12.95 -33.73 -9.51
C GLY A 111 -12.82 -35.20 -9.10
N GLU A 112 -11.62 -35.65 -8.70
CA GLU A 112 -11.42 -36.99 -8.16
C GLU A 112 -12.12 -37.11 -6.79
N PRO A 113 -12.74 -38.26 -6.48
CA PRO A 113 -13.37 -38.48 -5.19
C PRO A 113 -12.32 -38.46 -4.07
N LEU A 114 -12.64 -37.77 -2.97
CA LEU A 114 -11.82 -37.71 -1.76
C LEU A 114 -12.49 -38.51 -0.65
N SER A 115 -11.70 -39.25 0.13
CA SER A 115 -12.21 -39.84 1.37
C SER A 115 -12.53 -38.74 2.40
N ASP A 116 -13.33 -39.05 3.43
CA ASP A 116 -13.70 -38.08 4.47
C ASP A 116 -12.48 -37.45 5.15
N GLY A 117 -11.44 -38.26 5.42
CA GLY A 117 -10.18 -37.77 5.97
C GLY A 117 -9.47 -36.80 5.02
N GLN A 118 -9.40 -37.14 3.73
CA GLN A 118 -8.82 -36.26 2.70
C GLN A 118 -9.61 -34.96 2.57
N GLN A 119 -10.95 -35.02 2.59
CA GLN A 119 -11.79 -33.83 2.56
C GLN A 119 -11.56 -32.92 3.77
N ALA A 120 -11.40 -33.49 4.98
CA ALA A 120 -11.09 -32.73 6.18
C ALA A 120 -9.73 -32.00 6.08
N PHE A 121 -8.70 -32.66 5.56
CA PHE A 121 -7.39 -32.03 5.32
C PHE A 121 -7.47 -30.91 4.28
N LEU A 122 -8.20 -31.14 3.18
CA LEU A 122 -8.40 -30.13 2.13
C LEU A 122 -9.10 -28.89 2.70
N ASN A 123 -10.17 -29.07 3.47
CA ASN A 123 -10.92 -27.97 4.08
C ASN A 123 -10.01 -27.10 4.97
N LYS A 124 -9.11 -27.72 5.74
CA LYS A 124 -8.12 -27.02 6.57
C LYS A 124 -7.13 -26.24 5.70
N GLU A 125 -6.60 -26.86 4.65
CA GLU A 125 -5.68 -26.22 3.70
C GLU A 125 -6.32 -25.00 3.03
N VAL A 126 -7.55 -25.14 2.54
CA VAL A 126 -8.30 -24.06 1.89
C VAL A 126 -8.59 -22.92 2.87
N ALA A 127 -9.02 -23.24 4.09
CA ALA A 127 -9.27 -22.23 5.12
C ALA A 127 -7.99 -21.42 5.43
N GLU A 128 -6.84 -22.10 5.52
CA GLU A 128 -5.55 -21.44 5.69
C GLU A 128 -5.23 -20.53 4.50
N TYR A 129 -5.31 -21.03 3.26
CA TYR A 129 -4.99 -20.23 2.07
C TYR A 129 -5.92 -19.03 1.92
N ARG A 130 -7.20 -19.19 2.25
CA ARG A 130 -8.17 -18.10 2.29
C ARG A 130 -7.73 -16.99 3.25
N ALA A 131 -7.33 -17.36 4.48
CA ALA A 131 -6.82 -16.40 5.46
C ALA A 131 -5.51 -15.73 5.00
N ARG A 132 -4.62 -16.48 4.34
CA ARG A 132 -3.36 -15.94 3.80
C ARG A 132 -3.61 -14.93 2.67
N LEU A 133 -4.53 -15.22 1.75
CA LEU A 133 -4.86 -14.37 0.59
C LEU A 133 -5.50 -13.02 0.96
N SER A 134 -5.99 -12.85 2.19
CA SER A 134 -6.45 -11.56 2.73
C SER A 134 -5.53 -10.99 3.82
N SER A 135 -4.30 -11.51 3.97
CA SER A 135 -3.35 -11.06 4.99
C SER A 135 -2.28 -10.15 4.42
N ILE A 136 -2.21 -8.90 4.91
CA ILE A 136 -1.13 -7.95 4.58
C ILE A 136 0.24 -8.55 4.92
N SER A 137 0.34 -9.32 6.01
CA SER A 137 1.61 -9.93 6.39
C SER A 137 2.10 -10.94 5.36
N TRP A 138 1.18 -11.73 4.80
CA TRP A 138 1.50 -12.66 3.72
C TRP A 138 1.78 -11.94 2.40
N PHE A 139 1.01 -10.89 2.08
CA PHE A 139 1.25 -10.07 0.91
C PHE A 139 2.66 -9.47 0.92
N MET A 140 3.02 -8.78 2.00
CA MET A 140 4.34 -8.17 2.16
C MET A 140 5.45 -9.21 2.23
N ARG A 141 5.21 -10.39 2.82
CA ARG A 141 6.17 -11.49 2.78
C ARG A 141 6.43 -11.95 1.34
N MET A 142 5.39 -12.21 0.55
CA MET A 142 5.51 -12.71 -0.82
C MET A 142 6.13 -11.69 -1.78
N LEU A 143 6.06 -10.40 -1.44
CA LEU A 143 6.79 -9.32 -2.12
C LEU A 143 8.26 -9.31 -1.69
N ASN A 144 8.50 -9.08 -0.39
CA ASN A 144 9.84 -8.85 0.14
C ASN A 144 10.75 -10.08 -0.03
N GLU A 145 10.25 -11.29 0.22
CA GLU A 145 11.02 -12.52 0.10
C GLU A 145 11.45 -12.77 -1.36
N TYR A 146 10.57 -12.51 -2.32
CA TYR A 146 10.88 -12.65 -3.74
C TYR A 146 12.01 -11.70 -4.15
N ILE A 147 11.87 -10.41 -3.82
CA ILE A 147 12.87 -9.40 -4.16
C ILE A 147 14.21 -9.68 -3.46
N ALA A 148 14.19 -10.06 -2.17
CA ALA A 148 15.41 -10.42 -1.45
C ALA A 148 16.14 -11.61 -2.10
N ARG A 149 15.40 -12.64 -2.55
CA ARG A 149 16.01 -13.80 -3.22
C ARG A 149 16.60 -13.43 -4.59
N CYS A 150 15.92 -12.59 -5.36
CA CYS A 150 16.43 -12.10 -6.64
C CYS A 150 17.69 -11.25 -6.45
N ALA A 151 17.65 -10.27 -5.55
CA ALA A 151 18.78 -9.38 -5.28
C ALA A 151 19.98 -10.13 -4.70
N ASN A 152 19.79 -10.96 -3.67
CA ASN A 152 20.89 -11.73 -3.08
C ASN A 152 21.54 -12.70 -4.09
N LYS A 153 20.74 -13.27 -5.01
CA LYS A 153 21.27 -14.11 -6.09
C LYS A 153 22.09 -13.30 -7.09
N GLU A 154 21.62 -12.12 -7.49
CA GLU A 154 22.34 -11.22 -8.40
C GLU A 154 23.63 -10.67 -7.76
N ASP A 155 23.61 -10.42 -6.45
CA ASP A 155 24.74 -9.92 -5.67
C ASP A 155 25.66 -11.05 -5.15
N GLU A 156 25.39 -12.30 -5.52
CA GLU A 156 26.14 -13.50 -5.09
C GLU A 156 26.39 -13.57 -3.58
N CYS A 157 25.42 -13.09 -2.80
CA CYS A 157 25.55 -12.97 -1.36
C CYS A 157 24.45 -13.70 -0.59
N THR A 158 24.68 -13.86 0.71
CA THR A 158 23.71 -14.45 1.64
C THR A 158 23.42 -13.48 2.79
N GLY A 159 22.24 -13.62 3.40
CA GLY A 159 21.83 -12.81 4.55
C GLY A 159 20.61 -11.93 4.30
N HIS A 160 20.41 -10.96 5.19
CA HIS A 160 19.24 -10.09 5.17
C HIS A 160 19.36 -8.98 4.13
N PHE A 161 18.33 -8.85 3.29
CA PHE A 161 18.19 -7.74 2.34
C PHE A 161 17.37 -6.57 2.92
N TRP A 162 16.37 -6.86 3.76
CA TRP A 162 15.48 -5.87 4.39
C TRP A 162 15.86 -5.61 5.86
N GLU A 163 15.67 -4.38 6.37
CA GLU A 163 15.99 -3.94 7.76
C GLU A 163 15.23 -4.68 8.87
N GLY A 164 14.34 -5.58 8.47
CA GLY A 164 13.61 -6.48 9.34
C GLY A 164 12.15 -6.53 8.91
N ARG A 165 11.27 -6.20 9.84
CA ARG A 165 9.82 -6.22 9.60
C ARG A 165 9.39 -4.94 8.89
N PHE A 166 8.55 -5.07 7.85
CA PHE A 166 7.86 -3.92 7.27
C PHE A 166 7.08 -3.14 8.35
N LYS A 167 7.06 -1.81 8.24
CA LYS A 167 6.22 -0.92 9.06
C LYS A 167 4.79 -0.93 8.52
N SER A 168 3.80 -0.80 9.40
CA SER A 168 2.40 -0.65 9.00
C SER A 168 1.68 0.41 9.82
N GLN A 169 0.96 1.30 9.14
CA GLN A 169 0.14 2.36 9.71
C GLN A 169 -1.30 2.14 9.26
N ALA A 170 -2.24 2.10 10.22
CA ALA A 170 -3.67 1.96 9.93
C ALA A 170 -4.25 3.32 9.53
N LEU A 171 -4.92 3.40 8.38
CA LEU A 171 -5.54 4.63 7.87
C LEU A 171 -7.04 4.57 8.20
N LEU A 172 -7.46 5.29 9.22
CA LEU A 172 -8.76 5.07 9.87
C LEU A 172 -9.93 5.80 9.22
N ASP A 173 -9.66 6.78 8.37
CA ASP A 173 -10.66 7.53 7.61
C ASP A 173 -10.14 7.97 6.25
N GLU A 174 -11.04 8.55 5.46
CA GLU A 174 -10.78 9.02 4.09
C GLU A 174 -9.71 10.10 4.04
N SER A 175 -9.74 11.05 4.98
CA SER A 175 -8.74 12.11 5.15
C SER A 175 -7.33 11.52 5.32
N ALA A 176 -7.15 10.57 6.26
CA ALA A 176 -5.88 9.89 6.44
C ALA A 176 -5.47 9.06 5.22
N LEU A 177 -6.43 8.43 4.52
CA LEU A 177 -6.17 7.68 3.30
C LEU A 177 -5.63 8.57 2.18
N LEU A 178 -6.34 9.65 1.84
CA LEU A 178 -5.97 10.54 0.75
C LEU A 178 -4.66 11.28 1.02
N ALA A 179 -4.45 11.75 2.25
CA ALA A 179 -3.19 12.37 2.66
C ALA A 179 -2.01 11.40 2.53
N CYS A 180 -2.19 10.15 2.95
CA CYS A 180 -1.16 9.13 2.82
C CYS A 180 -0.88 8.77 1.36
N MET A 181 -1.92 8.61 0.53
CA MET A 181 -1.74 8.34 -0.89
C MET A 181 -0.99 9.47 -1.60
N ALA A 182 -1.36 10.73 -1.36
CA ALA A 182 -0.67 11.90 -1.91
C ALA A 182 0.78 11.97 -1.43
N TYR A 183 1.04 11.69 -0.14
CA TYR A 183 2.40 11.54 0.38
C TYR A 183 3.20 10.50 -0.39
N VAL A 184 2.62 9.31 -0.63
CA VAL A 184 3.26 8.22 -1.36
C VAL A 184 3.57 8.61 -2.80
N ASP A 185 2.59 9.12 -3.53
CA ASP A 185 2.71 9.51 -4.94
C ASP A 185 3.69 10.69 -5.15
N LEU A 186 3.88 11.56 -4.16
CA LEU A 186 4.81 12.70 -4.21
C LEU A 186 6.23 12.37 -3.72
N ASN A 187 6.49 11.17 -3.18
CA ASN A 187 7.82 10.82 -2.67
C ASN A 187 8.94 10.94 -3.73
N PRO A 188 8.78 10.46 -4.98
CA PRO A 188 9.83 10.63 -5.99
C PRO A 188 10.15 12.09 -6.30
N VAL A 189 9.14 12.96 -6.37
CA VAL A 189 9.34 14.41 -6.58
C VAL A 189 10.08 15.03 -5.40
N ARG A 190 9.66 14.71 -4.17
CA ARG A 190 10.32 15.18 -2.94
C ARG A 190 11.77 14.72 -2.83
N ALA A 191 12.07 13.50 -3.26
CA ALA A 191 13.41 12.95 -3.31
C ALA A 191 14.25 13.46 -4.49
N LYS A 192 13.70 14.36 -5.33
CA LYS A 192 14.31 14.86 -6.58
C LYS A 192 14.63 13.75 -7.60
N ALA A 193 13.95 12.60 -7.50
CA ALA A 193 14.05 11.50 -8.45
C ALA A 193 13.18 11.72 -9.70
N ALA A 194 12.22 12.63 -9.64
CA ALA A 194 11.41 13.08 -10.77
C ALA A 194 11.06 14.56 -10.61
N SER A 195 10.83 15.27 -11.72
CA SER A 195 10.44 16.69 -11.66
C SER A 195 8.93 16.89 -11.50
N THR A 196 8.13 15.90 -11.91
CA THR A 196 6.66 15.93 -11.86
C THR A 196 6.10 14.54 -11.51
N PRO A 197 4.87 14.44 -10.98
CA PRO A 197 4.23 13.16 -10.70
C PRO A 197 4.12 12.25 -11.95
N GLU A 198 3.85 12.83 -13.13
CA GLU A 198 3.74 12.13 -14.41
C GLU A 198 5.08 11.58 -14.92
N GLN A 199 6.20 12.09 -14.42
CA GLN A 199 7.55 11.61 -14.70
C GLN A 199 8.07 10.66 -13.61
N SER A 200 7.28 10.42 -12.55
CA SER A 200 7.67 9.53 -11.46
C SER A 200 7.45 8.08 -11.83
N ASP A 201 8.40 7.48 -12.55
CA ASP A 201 8.28 6.10 -12.99
C ASP A 201 8.16 5.11 -11.81
N TYR A 202 7.52 3.97 -12.08
CA TYR A 202 7.25 2.91 -11.09
C TYR A 202 6.44 3.38 -9.87
N THR A 203 5.42 4.21 -10.13
CA THR A 203 4.46 4.69 -9.15
C THR A 203 3.01 4.48 -9.58
N SER A 204 2.10 4.50 -8.61
CA SER A 204 0.67 4.52 -8.91
C SER A 204 0.24 5.76 -9.66
N ILE A 205 0.75 6.95 -9.32
CA ILE A 205 0.36 8.20 -9.98
C ILE A 205 0.70 8.18 -11.47
N LYS A 206 1.88 7.69 -11.85
CA LYS A 206 2.25 7.51 -13.27
C LYS A 206 1.22 6.68 -14.02
N LYS A 207 0.85 5.52 -13.49
CA LYS A 207 -0.14 4.62 -14.12
C LYS A 207 -1.53 5.25 -14.20
N ARG A 208 -1.91 6.05 -13.21
CA ARG A 208 -3.18 6.80 -13.22
C ARG A 208 -3.16 7.88 -14.29
N CYS A 209 -2.12 8.71 -14.36
CA CYS A 209 -1.98 9.74 -15.39
C CYS A 209 -1.95 9.13 -16.80
N GLN A 210 -1.29 7.99 -17.00
CA GLN A 210 -1.32 7.26 -18.28
C GLN A 210 -2.72 6.78 -18.65
N SER A 211 -3.46 6.20 -17.69
CA SER A 211 -4.81 5.65 -17.97
C SER A 211 -5.84 6.75 -18.26
N VAL A 212 -5.71 7.92 -17.63
CA VAL A 212 -6.60 9.07 -17.85
C VAL A 212 -6.50 9.63 -19.26
N LYS A 213 -5.33 9.54 -19.91
CA LYS A 213 -5.17 9.90 -21.34
C LYS A 213 -6.10 9.09 -22.26
N GLU A 214 -6.49 7.89 -21.83
CA GLU A 214 -7.45 7.03 -22.53
C GLU A 214 -8.86 7.07 -21.91
N SER A 215 -9.15 8.05 -21.03
CA SER A 215 -10.40 8.13 -20.25
C SER A 215 -10.70 6.86 -19.44
N LYS A 216 -9.66 6.19 -18.92
CA LYS A 216 -9.73 4.93 -18.16
C LYS A 216 -9.08 5.05 -16.79
N GLN A 217 -9.32 4.03 -15.96
CA GLN A 217 -8.57 3.80 -14.72
C GLN A 217 -7.69 2.55 -14.84
N PRO A 218 -6.53 2.51 -14.17
CA PRO A 218 -5.63 1.36 -14.22
C PRO A 218 -6.27 0.11 -13.60
N LYS A 219 -6.30 -1.00 -14.34
CA LYS A 219 -6.98 -2.25 -13.95
C LYS A 219 -6.44 -2.90 -12.68
N LEU A 220 -5.16 -2.67 -12.36
CA LEU A 220 -4.45 -3.35 -11.27
C LEU A 220 -4.31 -2.51 -10.00
N LEU A 221 -4.87 -1.30 -9.98
CA LEU A 221 -4.96 -0.46 -8.79
C LEU A 221 -6.41 -0.39 -8.33
N ALA A 222 -6.60 -0.05 -7.06
CA ALA A 222 -7.92 0.28 -6.54
C ALA A 222 -8.49 1.44 -7.38
N ARG A 223 -9.72 1.24 -7.86
CA ARG A 223 -10.47 2.24 -8.61
C ARG A 223 -10.96 3.34 -7.68
N PHE A 224 -10.96 4.56 -8.19
CA PHE A 224 -11.71 5.67 -7.64
C PHE A 224 -13.19 5.51 -8.02
N VAL A 225 -14.09 5.64 -7.05
CA VAL A 225 -15.54 5.44 -7.26
C VAL A 225 -16.37 6.72 -7.10
N GLY A 226 -15.72 7.85 -6.80
CA GLY A 226 -16.37 9.14 -6.60
C GLY A 226 -17.15 9.26 -5.29
N GLY A 227 -17.57 10.49 -4.98
CA GLY A 227 -18.25 10.81 -3.71
C GLY A 227 -19.71 10.35 -3.64
N MET A 228 -20.45 10.39 -4.76
CA MET A 228 -21.88 10.05 -4.79
C MET A 228 -22.16 8.54 -4.65
N ASN A 229 -21.16 7.69 -4.89
CA ASN A 229 -21.26 6.22 -4.79
C ASN A 229 -20.55 5.62 -3.57
N LYS A 230 -20.19 6.45 -2.56
CA LYS A 230 -19.36 6.01 -1.42
C LYS A 230 -19.87 4.79 -0.65
N TYR A 231 -21.17 4.50 -0.74
CA TYR A 231 -21.80 3.34 -0.09
C TYR A 231 -22.20 2.20 -1.04
N LYS A 232 -22.12 2.39 -2.36
CA LYS A 232 -22.65 1.44 -3.35
C LYS A 232 -21.58 0.59 -4.03
N SER A 233 -20.34 1.08 -4.12
CA SER A 233 -19.29 0.40 -4.89
C SER A 233 -17.95 0.36 -4.15
N LYS A 234 -17.30 -0.80 -4.21
CA LYS A 234 -15.95 -1.01 -3.70
C LYS A 234 -14.93 -0.14 -4.46
N GLY A 235 -14.16 0.67 -3.74
CA GLY A 235 -13.05 1.44 -4.28
C GLY A 235 -12.57 2.54 -3.33
N ILE A 236 -11.73 3.44 -3.83
CA ILE A 236 -11.33 4.68 -3.14
C ILE A 236 -12.49 5.68 -3.28
N PRO A 237 -13.11 6.16 -2.19
CA PRO A 237 -14.34 6.96 -2.20
C PRO A 237 -14.09 8.42 -2.61
N PHE A 238 -13.33 8.62 -3.67
CA PHE A 238 -12.94 9.93 -4.18
C PHE A 238 -12.97 9.92 -5.70
N GLU A 239 -12.97 11.09 -6.33
CA GLU A 239 -12.92 11.21 -7.79
C GLU A 239 -11.46 11.20 -8.26
N LEU A 240 -11.17 10.50 -9.36
CA LEU A 240 -9.80 10.39 -9.86
C LEU A 240 -9.26 11.75 -10.33
N GLU A 241 -10.03 12.52 -11.10
CA GLU A 241 -9.59 13.83 -11.61
C GLU A 241 -9.31 14.80 -10.46
N SER A 242 -10.23 14.85 -9.50
CA SER A 242 -10.07 15.55 -8.22
C SER A 242 -8.79 15.13 -7.47
N TYR A 243 -8.46 13.83 -7.44
CA TYR A 243 -7.23 13.32 -6.82
C TYR A 243 -5.97 13.76 -7.56
N LEU A 244 -5.97 13.68 -8.90
CA LEU A 244 -4.83 14.10 -9.71
C LEU A 244 -4.55 15.59 -9.55
N LEU A 245 -5.59 16.42 -9.61
CA LEU A 245 -5.49 17.86 -9.37
C LEU A 245 -4.93 18.15 -7.98
N LEU A 246 -5.41 17.43 -6.96
CA LEU A 246 -4.93 17.56 -5.59
C LEU A 246 -3.43 17.24 -5.49
N VAL A 247 -2.97 16.12 -6.07
CA VAL A 247 -1.56 15.72 -6.07
C VAL A 247 -0.70 16.74 -6.82
N GLU A 248 -1.13 17.17 -8.01
CA GLU A 248 -0.40 18.14 -8.83
C GLU A 248 -0.19 19.47 -8.09
N GLN A 249 -1.26 20.07 -7.58
CA GLN A 249 -1.18 21.36 -6.89
C GLN A 249 -0.38 21.25 -5.59
N THR A 250 -0.51 20.13 -4.87
CA THR A 250 0.32 19.85 -3.69
C THR A 250 1.81 19.78 -4.07
N GLY A 251 2.15 19.06 -5.14
CA GLY A 251 3.52 18.96 -5.63
C GLY A 251 4.12 20.32 -6.03
N ARG A 252 3.33 21.18 -6.66
CA ARG A 252 3.74 22.56 -7.02
C ARG A 252 4.06 23.40 -5.79
N CYS A 253 3.26 23.29 -4.72
CA CYS A 253 3.50 24.01 -3.45
C CYS A 253 4.75 23.51 -2.69
N ILE A 254 5.11 22.23 -2.80
CA ILE A 254 6.33 21.70 -2.13
C ILE A 254 7.61 22.26 -2.78
N GLY A 255 7.55 22.64 -4.06
CA GLY A 255 8.67 23.25 -4.77
C GLY A 255 8.94 24.71 -4.43
N THR A 256 8.09 25.39 -3.65
CA THR A 256 8.15 26.85 -3.43
C THR A 256 9.01 27.30 -2.25
N ASP A 257 9.73 26.41 -1.58
CA ASP A 257 10.74 26.79 -0.55
C ASP A 257 12.02 27.41 -1.17
N LYS A 258 11.91 28.00 -2.37
CA LYS A 258 12.98 28.69 -3.12
C LYS A 258 12.56 30.14 -3.42
N PRO A 259 13.51 31.09 -3.55
CA PRO A 259 13.20 32.51 -3.74
C PRO A 259 12.42 32.77 -5.04
N GLY A 260 11.28 33.47 -4.94
CA GLY A 260 10.39 33.84 -6.05
C GLY A 260 9.06 33.07 -6.01
N TYR A 261 8.04 33.62 -5.36
CA TYR A 261 6.72 32.98 -5.24
C TYR A 261 5.71 33.63 -6.20
N ILE A 262 4.93 32.79 -6.88
CA ILE A 262 3.56 33.11 -7.29
C ILE A 262 2.66 32.27 -6.39
N LYS A 263 1.64 32.87 -5.77
CA LYS A 263 0.71 32.21 -4.84
C LYS A 263 -0.09 31.16 -5.62
N HIS A 264 0.39 29.92 -5.66
CA HIS A 264 -0.44 28.81 -6.11
C HIS A 264 -1.36 28.43 -4.95
N HIS A 265 -2.61 28.88 -5.00
CA HIS A 265 -3.61 28.46 -4.03
C HIS A 265 -3.85 26.95 -4.22
N LEU A 266 -3.90 26.20 -3.11
CA LEU A 266 -4.35 24.81 -3.15
C LEU A 266 -5.81 24.74 -3.62
N PRO A 267 -6.24 23.60 -4.21
CA PRO A 267 -7.58 23.49 -4.75
C PRO A 267 -8.63 23.64 -3.65
N SER A 268 -9.78 24.25 -3.99
CA SER A 268 -10.94 24.35 -3.09
C SER A 268 -11.46 22.99 -2.59
N ILE A 269 -11.04 21.89 -3.24
CA ILE A 269 -11.30 20.53 -2.78
C ILE A 269 -10.84 20.26 -1.35
N LEU A 270 -9.81 20.95 -0.86
CA LEU A 270 -9.38 20.82 0.53
C LEU A 270 -10.48 21.26 1.50
N LYS A 271 -11.22 22.33 1.17
CA LYS A 271 -12.38 22.75 1.96
C LYS A 271 -13.46 21.67 2.00
N ARG A 272 -13.70 20.96 0.88
CA ARG A 272 -14.64 19.82 0.83
C ARG A 272 -14.18 18.63 1.71
N LEU A 273 -12.88 18.46 1.83
CA LEU A 273 -12.24 17.43 2.67
C LEU A 273 -12.04 17.88 4.13
N ASN A 274 -12.51 19.08 4.49
CA ASN A 274 -12.27 19.74 5.79
C ASN A 274 -10.77 19.82 6.15
N PHE A 275 -9.92 20.12 5.17
CA PHE A 275 -8.50 20.34 5.39
C PHE A 275 -8.14 21.82 5.27
N GLU A 276 -7.41 22.31 6.28
CA GLU A 276 -6.66 23.55 6.15
C GLU A 276 -5.43 23.32 5.25
N PRO A 277 -5.11 24.26 4.33
CA PRO A 277 -3.96 24.17 3.42
C PRO A 277 -2.64 23.79 4.10
N GLU A 278 -2.31 24.43 5.22
CA GLU A 278 -1.06 24.23 5.96
C GLU A 278 -0.99 22.83 6.58
N ASN A 279 -2.10 22.38 7.17
CA ASN A 279 -2.23 21.03 7.71
C ASN A 279 -2.09 19.97 6.61
N TRP A 280 -2.71 20.19 5.45
CA TRP A 280 -2.59 19.29 4.29
C TRP A 280 -1.15 19.17 3.78
N LEU A 281 -0.46 20.31 3.60
CA LEU A 281 0.94 20.32 3.18
C LEU A 281 1.82 19.56 4.18
N THR A 282 1.60 19.78 5.47
CA THR A 282 2.33 19.07 6.53
C THR A 282 2.09 17.55 6.45
N LEU A 283 0.82 17.12 6.30
CA LEU A 283 0.47 15.70 6.19
C LEU A 283 1.09 15.03 4.96
N THR A 284 1.03 15.68 3.80
CA THR A 284 1.50 15.12 2.52
C THR A 284 3.01 15.20 2.32
N THR A 285 3.73 15.91 3.20
CA THR A 285 5.20 15.99 3.17
C THR A 285 5.87 15.23 4.30
N GLN A 286 5.19 15.06 5.45
CA GLN A 286 5.81 14.53 6.68
C GLN A 286 5.07 13.32 7.27
N PHE A 287 4.21 12.66 6.49
CA PHE A 287 3.30 11.60 6.98
C PHE A 287 3.98 10.57 7.90
N GLU A 288 5.12 10.01 7.51
CA GLU A 288 5.81 8.98 8.31
C GLU A 288 6.48 9.49 9.58
N ASN A 289 6.84 10.78 9.61
CA ASN A 289 7.40 11.42 10.79
C ASN A 289 6.28 11.72 11.79
N LEU A 290 5.08 12.05 11.30
CA LEU A 290 3.92 12.41 12.12
C LEU A 290 3.21 11.20 12.72
N PHE A 291 3.18 10.08 11.99
CA PHE A 291 2.41 8.90 12.38
C PHE A 291 3.31 7.68 12.52
N HIS A 292 3.54 7.18 13.72
CA HIS A 292 4.25 5.90 13.92
C HIS A 292 3.30 4.70 14.08
N GLY A 293 2.02 4.89 13.76
CA GLY A 293 0.93 3.95 14.08
C GLY A 293 -0.34 4.30 13.33
N ALA A 294 -1.50 4.18 13.99
CA ALA A 294 -2.76 4.57 13.36
C ALA A 294 -2.80 6.09 13.10
N ALA A 295 -3.44 6.47 12.00
CA ALA A 295 -3.68 7.85 11.57
C ALA A 295 -5.16 8.01 11.21
N GLY A 296 -5.80 9.06 11.72
CA GLY A 296 -7.21 9.36 11.53
C GLY A 296 -7.72 10.29 12.61
N ARG A 297 -8.98 10.70 12.52
CA ARG A 297 -9.67 11.55 13.49
C ARG A 297 -9.66 10.93 14.89
N VAL A 298 -9.78 11.81 15.90
CA VAL A 298 -9.71 11.44 17.33
C VAL A 298 -10.64 10.29 17.68
N ALA A 299 -11.93 10.40 17.32
CA ALA A 299 -12.91 9.35 17.60
C ALA A 299 -12.54 8.00 16.95
N ALA A 300 -11.98 8.03 15.74
CA ALA A 300 -11.54 6.82 15.04
C ALA A 300 -10.33 6.18 15.75
N ILE A 301 -9.37 7.00 16.18
CA ILE A 301 -8.20 6.56 16.96
C ILE A 301 -8.63 5.93 18.30
N GLU A 302 -9.56 6.56 19.01
CA GLU A 302 -10.07 6.04 20.29
C GLU A 302 -10.77 4.70 20.12
N ASN A 303 -11.63 4.57 19.12
CA ASN A 303 -12.27 3.31 18.76
C ASN A 303 -11.24 2.22 18.38
N TYR A 304 -10.21 2.59 17.60
CA TYR A 304 -9.13 1.68 17.24
C TYR A 304 -8.32 1.21 18.46
N CYS A 305 -7.97 2.13 19.36
CA CYS A 305 -7.25 1.80 20.59
C CYS A 305 -8.06 0.87 21.50
N SER A 306 -9.37 1.12 21.64
CA SER A 306 -10.29 0.26 22.40
C SER A 306 -10.29 -1.16 21.85
N LYS A 307 -10.57 -1.34 20.55
CA LYS A 307 -10.67 -2.66 19.91
C LYS A 307 -9.35 -3.42 19.82
N THR A 308 -8.22 -2.72 19.82
CA THR A 308 -6.89 -3.35 19.78
C THR A 308 -6.25 -3.51 21.17
N ALA A 309 -7.01 -3.22 22.24
CA ALA A 309 -6.54 -3.23 23.63
C ALA A 309 -5.25 -2.41 23.84
N ARG A 310 -5.12 -1.28 23.13
CA ARG A 310 -3.97 -0.38 23.23
C ARG A 310 -4.22 0.65 24.32
N LYS A 311 -3.40 0.60 25.38
CA LYS A 311 -3.40 1.61 26.45
C LYS A 311 -2.96 3.00 25.97
N ARG A 312 -2.02 3.09 25.02
CA ARG A 312 -1.51 4.36 24.49
C ARG A 312 -2.21 4.76 23.20
N ARG A 313 -2.73 5.99 23.17
CA ARG A 313 -3.28 6.67 21.98
C ARG A 313 -2.13 7.35 21.22
N SER A 314 -1.31 6.55 20.54
CA SER A 314 -0.19 7.08 19.74
C SER A 314 -0.69 8.03 18.65
N ASN A 315 0.08 9.10 18.38
CA ASN A 315 -0.20 10.12 17.38
C ASN A 315 -1.45 10.99 17.65
N LEU A 316 -2.07 10.91 18.83
CA LEU A 316 -3.30 11.67 19.11
C LEU A 316 -3.11 13.18 18.98
N THR A 317 -1.97 13.71 19.41
CA THR A 317 -1.63 15.14 19.26
C THR A 317 -1.58 15.54 17.80
N SER A 318 -0.80 14.82 16.97
CA SER A 318 -0.72 15.07 15.52
C SER A 318 -2.07 14.92 14.84
N CYS A 319 -2.88 13.93 15.24
CA CYS A 319 -4.23 13.73 14.70
C CYS A 319 -5.15 14.90 15.03
N LYS A 320 -5.16 15.38 16.29
CA LYS A 320 -5.96 16.54 16.72
C LYS A 320 -5.61 17.81 15.96
N LEU A 321 -4.31 18.01 15.69
CA LEU A 321 -3.82 19.22 15.03
C LEU A 321 -4.07 19.19 13.52
N LEU A 322 -3.88 18.03 12.87
CA LEU A 322 -3.75 17.95 11.41
C LEU A 322 -4.94 17.31 10.69
N LEU A 323 -5.68 16.43 11.36
CA LEU A 323 -6.82 15.71 10.78
C LEU A 323 -8.08 16.27 11.46
N ALA A 324 -8.81 17.13 10.76
CA ALA A 324 -9.91 17.93 11.30
C ALA A 324 -10.86 17.14 12.21
N SER A 325 -11.31 17.81 13.28
CA SER A 325 -12.10 17.22 14.37
C SER A 325 -13.44 16.68 13.91
#